data_AF-A0A923TI46-F1
#
_entry.id   AF-A0A923TI46-F1
#
_cell.length_a   1.000
_cell.length_b   1.000
_cell.length_c   1.000
_cell.angle_alpha   90.00
_cell.angle_beta   90.00
_cell.angle_gamma   90.00
#
_symmetry.space_group_name_H-M   'P 1'
#
loop_
_entity.id
_entity.type
_entity.pdbx_description
1 polymer ?
#
loop_
_entity_poly.entity_id
_entity_poly.type
_entity_poly.pdbx_seq_one_letter_code
_entity_poly.pdbx_strand_id
1 'polypeptide(L)'
;MTGDPLCRALRLAAPVRARLLLAGVAAMVTVGCAVALAAVAAWLLGTAAGQPPVLSLSVAVVAVRALGLGRGLSRYVERLAGHDAALRVLAGTRADVWEALEPLLPHGVPVDGRGDLLERLVGDVDALQDLYLRALAPLAVAVGLGAAAVTATTLLLPAAGAVLAAGLAVAAVGIPALVVLLDSAAARRRTPSRIRLTKDVVETLEGAADLEAFGASSEALARVVASDEQMRRADRSTAVAAGAGEALQLLVNGVLVVAVLLVGIAAVAAGSINGVAVAVLVL
;
A
#
# COMPACT_ATOMS: atom_id res chain seq x y z
N MET A 1 -5.50 -5.08 -32.99
CA MET A 1 -5.41 -6.22 -32.06
C MET A 1 -5.40 -5.68 -30.64
N THR A 2 -6.58 -5.46 -30.07
CA THR A 2 -6.84 -4.85 -28.75
C THR A 2 -6.74 -5.92 -27.66
N GLY A 3 -5.51 -6.22 -27.23
CA GLY A 3 -5.26 -7.03 -26.04
C GLY A 3 -5.26 -6.14 -24.81
N ASP A 4 -6.09 -6.48 -23.82
CA ASP A 4 -6.22 -5.80 -22.53
C ASP A 4 -4.82 -5.49 -21.93
N PRO A 5 -4.49 -4.23 -21.60
CA PRO A 5 -3.16 -3.85 -21.11
C PRO A 5 -2.69 -4.68 -19.90
N LEU A 6 -3.62 -5.13 -19.06
CA LEU A 6 -3.36 -6.02 -17.92
C LEU A 6 -2.81 -7.40 -18.36
N CYS A 7 -3.36 -7.99 -19.42
CA CYS A 7 -2.89 -9.27 -19.95
C CYS A 7 -1.49 -9.18 -20.54
N ARG A 8 -1.11 -8.02 -21.08
CA ARG A 8 0.24 -7.77 -21.61
C ARG A 8 1.25 -7.60 -20.48
N ALA A 9 0.90 -6.82 -19.45
CA ALA A 9 1.70 -6.66 -18.24
C ALA A 9 1.93 -7.99 -17.50
N LEU A 10 0.92 -8.87 -17.45
CA LEU A 10 1.03 -10.19 -16.84
C LEU A 10 1.91 -11.16 -17.63
N ARG A 11 2.02 -10.99 -18.97
CA ARG A 11 2.92 -11.79 -19.82
C ARG A 11 4.37 -11.34 -19.67
N LEU A 12 4.63 -10.03 -19.54
CA LEU A 12 5.96 -9.49 -19.24
C LEU A 12 6.47 -9.92 -17.85
N ALA A 13 5.56 -10.12 -16.90
CA ALA A 13 5.90 -10.63 -15.57
C ALA A 13 6.10 -12.16 -15.51
N ALA A 14 5.78 -12.92 -16.57
CA ALA A 14 5.91 -14.38 -16.62
C ALA A 14 7.27 -14.94 -16.13
N PRO A 15 8.43 -14.41 -16.56
CA PRO A 15 9.73 -14.93 -16.12
C PRO A 15 10.04 -14.68 -14.63
N VAL A 16 9.38 -13.72 -13.98
CA VAL A 16 9.61 -13.37 -12.56
C VAL A 16 8.50 -13.85 -11.62
N ARG A 17 7.46 -14.55 -12.12
CA ARG A 17 6.32 -15.01 -11.32
C ARG A 17 6.73 -15.83 -10.10
N ALA A 18 7.64 -16.77 -10.25
CA ALA A 18 8.10 -17.62 -9.15
C ALA A 18 8.72 -16.79 -8.01
N ARG A 19 9.42 -15.70 -8.34
CA ARG A 19 10.05 -14.82 -7.34
C ARG A 19 9.06 -13.86 -6.71
N LEU A 20 8.11 -13.36 -7.47
CA LEU A 20 7.01 -12.56 -6.93
C LEU A 20 6.14 -13.40 -5.98
N LEU A 21 5.88 -14.67 -6.33
CA LEU A 21 5.19 -15.61 -5.44
C LEU A 21 6.02 -15.90 -4.19
N LEU A 22 7.32 -16.15 -4.32
CA LEU A 22 8.21 -16.33 -3.17
C LEU A 22 8.21 -15.10 -2.27
N ALA A 23 8.31 -13.89 -2.85
CA ALA A 23 8.27 -12.64 -2.11
C ALA A 23 6.93 -12.46 -1.39
N GLY A 24 5.80 -12.74 -2.05
CA GLY A 24 4.47 -12.66 -1.46
C GLY A 24 4.25 -13.67 -0.33
N VAL A 25 4.66 -14.93 -0.51
CA VAL A 25 4.60 -15.95 0.55
C VAL A 25 5.49 -15.54 1.73
N ALA A 26 6.71 -15.08 1.46
CA ALA A 26 7.63 -14.62 2.50
C ALA A 26 7.11 -13.38 3.24
N ALA A 27 6.43 -12.46 2.55
CA ALA A 27 5.74 -11.33 3.16
C ALA A 27 4.60 -11.79 4.08
N MET A 28 3.79 -12.74 3.62
CA MET A 28 2.68 -13.31 4.40
C MET A 28 3.20 -14.02 5.66
N VAL A 29 4.29 -14.79 5.56
CA VAL A 29 4.94 -15.41 6.72
C VAL A 29 5.53 -14.36 7.66
N THR A 30 6.15 -13.30 7.13
CA THR A 30 6.74 -12.21 7.94
C THR A 30 5.70 -11.50 8.80
N VAL A 31 4.56 -11.17 8.21
CA VAL A 31 3.46 -10.52 8.92
C VAL A 31 2.75 -11.52 9.83
N GLY A 32 2.54 -12.77 9.38
CA GLY A 32 1.98 -13.84 10.20
C GLY A 32 2.80 -14.13 11.46
N CYS A 33 4.14 -14.18 11.36
CA CYS A 33 5.02 -14.30 12.52
C CYS A 33 4.92 -13.08 13.45
N ALA A 34 4.68 -11.88 12.91
CA ALA A 34 4.48 -10.68 13.72
C ALA A 34 3.20 -10.77 14.55
N VAL A 35 2.10 -11.16 13.92
CA VAL A 35 0.80 -11.36 14.57
C VAL A 35 0.90 -12.49 15.60
N ALA A 36 1.53 -13.61 15.25
CA ALA A 36 1.75 -14.71 16.16
C ALA A 36 2.61 -14.32 17.37
N LEU A 37 3.66 -13.50 17.18
CA LEU A 37 4.46 -12.96 18.27
C LEU A 37 3.63 -12.11 19.22
N ALA A 38 2.78 -11.24 18.67
CA ALA A 38 1.88 -10.41 19.44
C ALA A 38 0.90 -11.28 20.24
N ALA A 39 0.25 -12.25 19.59
CA ALA A 39 -0.67 -13.20 20.21
C ALA A 39 -0.01 -14.01 21.34
N VAL A 40 1.21 -14.54 21.12
CA VAL A 40 1.97 -15.27 22.13
C VAL A 40 2.36 -14.34 23.29
N ALA A 41 2.69 -13.06 23.03
CA ALA A 41 2.98 -12.09 24.07
C ALA A 41 1.74 -11.78 24.94
N ALA A 42 0.57 -11.58 24.34
CA ALA A 42 -0.69 -11.40 25.08
C ALA A 42 -1.05 -12.65 25.90
N TRP A 43 -0.91 -13.84 25.30
CA TRP A 43 -1.13 -15.10 26.00
C TRP A 43 -0.16 -15.26 27.18
N LEU A 44 1.12 -14.97 27.00
CA LEU A 44 2.15 -15.02 28.04
C LEU A 44 1.81 -14.06 29.18
N LEU A 45 1.42 -12.82 28.88
CA LEU A 45 1.09 -11.83 29.89
C LEU A 45 -0.15 -12.24 30.70
N GLY A 46 -1.20 -12.71 30.02
CA GLY A 46 -2.42 -13.19 30.67
C GLY A 46 -2.19 -14.45 31.50
N THR A 47 -1.38 -15.39 31.00
CA THR A 47 -1.08 -16.65 31.69
C THR A 47 -0.15 -16.43 32.89
N ALA A 48 0.87 -15.57 32.75
CA ALA A 48 1.81 -15.25 33.83
C ALA A 48 1.14 -14.54 35.01
N ALA A 49 0.07 -13.77 34.76
CA ALA A 49 -0.73 -13.16 35.83
C ALA A 49 -1.32 -14.20 36.80
N GLY A 50 -1.57 -15.43 36.34
CA GLY A 50 -2.01 -16.55 37.18
C GLY A 50 -0.89 -17.25 37.97
N GLN A 51 0.35 -16.75 37.90
CA GLN A 51 1.55 -17.32 38.54
C GLN A 51 1.76 -18.84 38.38
N PRO A 52 1.67 -19.41 37.15
CA PRO A 52 1.91 -20.83 36.94
C PRO A 52 3.41 -21.18 37.03
N PRO A 53 3.76 -22.47 37.20
CA PRO A 53 5.15 -22.92 37.19
C PRO A 53 5.85 -22.55 35.87
N VAL A 54 7.11 -22.10 35.95
CA VAL A 54 7.91 -21.61 34.79
C VAL A 54 7.99 -22.62 33.65
N LEU A 55 7.96 -23.92 33.96
CA LEU A 55 7.94 -25.02 32.98
C LEU A 55 6.76 -24.91 31.99
N SER A 56 5.59 -24.43 32.44
CA SER A 56 4.42 -24.25 31.57
C SER A 56 4.60 -23.16 30.51
N LEU A 57 5.53 -22.21 30.76
CA LEU A 57 5.83 -21.10 29.87
C LEU A 57 7.00 -21.39 28.91
N SER A 58 7.74 -22.49 29.15
CA SER A 58 8.95 -22.82 28.39
C SER A 58 8.69 -22.98 26.88
N VAL A 59 7.55 -23.58 26.51
CA VAL A 59 7.13 -23.75 25.11
C VAL A 59 6.94 -22.39 24.44
N ALA A 60 6.29 -21.44 25.13
CA ALA A 60 6.08 -20.10 24.61
C ALA A 60 7.41 -19.33 24.44
N VAL A 61 8.37 -19.51 25.34
CA VAL A 61 9.72 -18.91 25.19
C VAL A 61 10.42 -19.42 23.92
N VAL A 62 10.34 -20.73 23.64
CA VAL A 62 10.90 -21.31 22.41
C VAL A 62 10.14 -20.81 21.18
N ALA A 63 8.81 -20.73 21.25
CA ALA A 63 7.96 -20.22 20.18
C ALA A 63 8.30 -18.76 19.83
N VAL A 64 8.47 -17.87 20.81
CA VAL A 64 8.85 -16.48 20.59
C VAL A 64 10.19 -16.39 19.86
N ARG A 65 11.19 -17.20 20.24
CA ARG A 65 12.49 -17.24 19.54
C ARG A 65 12.35 -17.73 18.10
N ALA A 66 11.62 -18.82 17.90
CA ALA A 66 11.38 -19.38 16.58
C ALA A 66 10.64 -18.39 15.67
N LEU A 67 9.58 -17.74 16.16
CA LEU A 67 8.81 -16.73 15.42
C LEU A 67 9.62 -15.46 15.16
N GLY A 68 10.46 -15.03 16.10
CA GLY A 68 11.35 -13.88 15.92
C GLY A 68 12.39 -14.13 14.82
N LEU A 69 13.03 -15.29 14.84
CA LEU A 69 13.97 -15.70 13.79
C LEU A 69 13.26 -15.91 12.45
N GLY A 70 12.11 -16.58 12.45
CA GLY A 70 11.28 -16.80 11.26
C GLY A 70 10.87 -15.49 10.61
N ARG A 71 10.37 -14.52 11.39
CA ARG A 71 10.06 -13.17 10.91
C ARG A 71 11.26 -12.48 10.26
N GLY A 72 12.45 -12.57 10.87
CA GLY A 72 13.68 -11.99 10.33
C GLY A 72 14.09 -12.63 9.01
N LEU A 73 14.10 -13.97 8.95
CA LEU A 73 14.48 -14.73 7.77
C LEU A 73 13.49 -14.51 6.63
N SER A 74 12.19 -14.60 6.90
CA SER A 74 11.15 -14.38 5.89
C SER A 74 11.19 -12.95 5.35
N ARG A 75 11.45 -11.93 6.19
CA ARG A 75 11.60 -10.55 5.72
C ARG A 75 12.82 -10.39 4.81
N TYR A 76 13.92 -11.09 5.12
CA TYR A 76 15.10 -11.07 4.27
C TYR A 76 14.81 -11.72 2.91
N VAL A 77 14.17 -12.89 2.90
CA VAL A 77 13.76 -13.58 1.67
C VAL A 77 12.78 -12.73 0.85
N GLU A 78 11.78 -12.12 1.49
CA GLU A 78 10.83 -11.21 0.88
C GLU A 78 11.56 -10.08 0.14
N ARG A 79 12.46 -9.38 0.83
CA ARG A 79 13.23 -8.27 0.26
C ARG A 79 14.12 -8.73 -0.90
N LEU A 80 14.84 -9.83 -0.73
CA LEU A 80 15.75 -10.35 -1.74
C LEU A 80 15.00 -10.79 -3.01
N ALA A 81 13.93 -11.56 -2.85
CA ALA A 81 13.11 -12.05 -3.96
C ALA A 81 12.37 -10.91 -4.66
N GLY A 82 11.83 -9.94 -3.90
CA GLY A 82 11.16 -8.77 -4.44
C GLY A 82 12.12 -7.87 -5.24
N HIS A 83 13.31 -7.61 -4.70
CA HIS A 83 14.29 -6.77 -5.36
C HIS A 83 14.89 -7.42 -6.61
N ASP A 84 15.23 -8.72 -6.57
CA ASP A 84 15.70 -9.44 -7.76
C ASP A 84 14.61 -9.50 -8.86
N ALA A 85 13.33 -9.68 -8.49
CA ALA A 85 12.23 -9.60 -9.43
C ALA A 85 12.14 -8.21 -10.07
N ALA A 86 12.20 -7.14 -9.26
CA ALA A 86 12.22 -5.77 -9.74
C ALA A 86 13.35 -5.50 -10.74
N LEU A 87 14.58 -5.85 -10.38
CA LEU A 87 15.76 -5.60 -11.20
C LEU A 87 15.71 -6.35 -12.54
N ARG A 88 15.15 -7.55 -12.57
CA ARG A 88 15.04 -8.34 -13.81
C ARG A 88 13.96 -7.82 -14.74
N VAL A 89 12.83 -7.37 -14.18
CA VAL A 89 11.82 -6.67 -14.98
C VAL A 89 12.45 -5.42 -15.60
N LEU A 90 13.16 -4.60 -14.79
CA LEU A 90 13.83 -3.41 -15.27
C LEU A 90 14.88 -3.71 -16.36
N ALA A 91 15.71 -4.74 -16.15
CA ALA A 91 16.74 -5.14 -17.13
C ALA A 91 16.13 -5.66 -18.43
N GLY A 92 15.10 -6.52 -18.34
CA GLY A 92 14.41 -7.07 -19.51
C GLY A 92 13.74 -5.97 -20.32
N THR A 93 13.00 -5.08 -19.66
CA THR A 93 12.32 -4.01 -20.36
C THR A 93 13.27 -2.99 -20.98
N ARG A 94 14.41 -2.69 -20.34
CA ARG A 94 15.46 -1.87 -20.97
C ARG A 94 16.01 -2.50 -22.24
N ALA A 95 16.18 -3.83 -22.26
CA ALA A 95 16.58 -4.57 -23.45
C ALA A 95 15.51 -4.49 -24.55
N ASP A 96 14.25 -4.77 -24.21
CA ASP A 96 13.12 -4.72 -25.17
C ASP A 96 12.98 -3.32 -25.80
N VAL A 97 13.14 -2.27 -24.99
CA VAL A 97 13.12 -0.88 -25.45
C VAL A 97 14.26 -0.58 -26.42
N TRP A 98 15.47 -1.06 -26.10
CA TRP A 98 16.63 -0.85 -26.96
C TRP A 98 16.48 -1.56 -28.30
N GLU A 99 16.04 -2.82 -28.28
CA GLU A 99 15.80 -3.63 -29.49
C GLU A 99 14.67 -3.04 -30.35
N ALA A 100 13.66 -2.43 -29.75
CA ALA A 100 12.61 -1.73 -30.47
C ALA A 100 13.08 -0.39 -31.07
N LEU A 101 14.06 0.28 -30.45
CA LEU A 101 14.57 1.58 -30.90
C LEU A 101 15.64 1.45 -31.99
N GLU A 102 16.47 0.40 -31.94
CA GLU A 102 17.57 0.14 -32.88
C GLU A 102 17.16 0.26 -34.38
N PRO A 103 16.02 -0.29 -34.83
CA PRO A 103 15.59 -0.22 -36.23
C PRO A 103 15.05 1.16 -36.65
N LEU A 104 14.66 2.01 -35.69
CA LEU A 104 14.05 3.32 -35.92
C LEU A 104 15.09 4.45 -35.99
N LEU A 105 16.30 4.22 -35.46
CA LEU A 105 17.42 5.16 -35.49
C LEU A 105 17.79 5.68 -36.90
N PRO A 106 17.79 4.87 -37.98
CA PRO A 106 18.20 5.34 -39.31
C PRO A 106 17.22 6.31 -39.98
N HIS A 107 15.94 6.32 -39.58
CA HIS A 107 14.88 7.06 -40.27
C HIS A 107 14.42 8.32 -39.52
N GLY A 108 14.98 8.59 -38.33
CA GLY A 108 14.53 9.66 -37.45
C GLY A 108 13.23 9.29 -36.74
N VAL A 109 13.28 9.23 -35.42
CA VAL A 109 12.10 8.97 -34.60
C VAL A 109 11.18 10.20 -34.69
N PRO A 110 9.93 10.10 -35.20
CA PRO A 110 9.05 11.24 -35.47
C PRO A 110 8.34 11.73 -34.19
N VAL A 111 9.05 11.76 -33.07
CA VAL A 111 8.48 12.10 -31.76
C VAL A 111 9.16 13.38 -31.28
N ASP A 112 8.36 14.44 -31.26
CA ASP A 112 8.73 15.72 -30.67
C ASP A 112 9.17 15.48 -29.22
N GLY A 113 10.47 15.61 -28.98
CA GLY A 113 11.10 15.42 -27.66
C GLY A 113 11.62 14.01 -27.43
N ARG A 114 12.94 13.81 -27.65
CA ARG A 114 13.68 12.61 -27.22
C ARG A 114 13.50 12.30 -25.72
N GLY A 115 13.15 13.30 -24.91
CA GLY A 115 12.84 13.17 -23.48
C GLY A 115 11.48 12.52 -23.20
N ASP A 116 10.43 12.83 -23.97
CA ASP A 116 9.08 12.29 -23.75
C ASP A 116 9.01 10.79 -24.09
N LEU A 117 9.76 10.36 -25.10
CA LEU A 117 9.87 8.93 -25.45
C LEU A 117 10.60 8.14 -24.35
N LEU A 118 11.66 8.72 -23.78
CA LEU A 118 12.41 8.13 -22.66
C LEU A 118 11.56 8.10 -21.38
N GLU A 119 10.79 9.16 -21.12
CA GLU A 119 9.92 9.28 -19.95
C GLU A 119 8.73 8.31 -20.02
N ARG A 120 8.10 8.14 -21.19
CA ARG A 120 7.01 7.16 -21.37
C ARG A 120 7.51 5.72 -21.32
N LEU A 121 8.71 5.43 -21.86
CA LEU A 121 9.26 4.07 -21.86
C LEU A 121 9.85 3.64 -20.50
N VAL A 122 10.45 4.56 -19.75
CA VAL A 122 10.98 4.26 -18.40
C VAL A 122 9.89 4.40 -17.35
N GLY A 123 9.08 5.46 -17.43
CA GLY A 123 8.03 5.76 -16.45
C GLY A 123 6.90 4.73 -16.43
N ASP A 124 6.42 4.26 -17.58
CA ASP A 124 5.33 3.27 -17.62
C ASP A 124 5.78 1.90 -17.07
N VAL A 125 7.08 1.59 -17.14
CA VAL A 125 7.66 0.33 -16.68
C VAL A 125 7.92 0.36 -15.18
N ASP A 126 8.45 1.47 -14.68
CA ASP A 126 8.57 1.71 -13.25
C ASP A 126 7.19 1.71 -12.58
N ALA A 127 6.16 2.24 -13.24
CA ALA A 127 4.77 2.18 -12.77
C ALA A 127 4.24 0.74 -12.67
N LEU A 128 4.58 -0.14 -13.62
CA LEU A 128 4.22 -1.57 -13.54
C LEU A 128 4.94 -2.28 -12.39
N GLN A 129 6.20 -1.98 -12.15
CA GLN A 129 6.94 -2.52 -11.00
C GLN A 129 6.28 -2.10 -9.67
N ASP A 130 5.94 -0.82 -9.55
CA ASP A 130 5.24 -0.29 -8.39
C ASP A 130 3.87 -0.93 -8.19
N LEU A 131 3.13 -1.24 -9.27
CA LEU A 131 1.88 -1.99 -9.18
C LEU A 131 2.06 -3.37 -8.54
N TYR A 132 3.05 -4.15 -8.97
CA TYR A 132 3.27 -5.50 -8.42
C TYR A 132 3.77 -5.46 -6.98
N LEU A 133 4.75 -4.61 -6.69
CA LEU A 133 5.43 -4.59 -5.39
C LEU A 133 4.72 -3.76 -4.33
N ARG A 134 4.07 -2.66 -4.72
CA ARG A 134 3.44 -1.72 -3.77
C ARG A 134 1.94 -1.82 -3.71
N ALA A 135 1.28 -2.46 -4.68
CA ALA A 135 -0.18 -2.65 -4.64
C ALA A 135 -0.59 -4.12 -4.51
N LEU A 136 -0.22 -4.98 -5.46
CA LEU A 136 -0.71 -6.37 -5.50
C LEU A 136 -0.17 -7.24 -4.36
N ALA A 137 1.14 -7.15 -4.06
CA ALA A 137 1.73 -7.93 -2.98
C ALA A 137 1.15 -7.55 -1.60
N PRO A 138 1.09 -6.27 -1.20
CA PRO A 138 0.42 -5.87 0.05
C PRO A 138 -1.06 -6.27 0.10
N LEU A 139 -1.78 -6.17 -1.02
CA LEU A 139 -3.19 -6.58 -1.09
C LEU A 139 -3.35 -8.09 -0.85
N ALA A 140 -2.53 -8.92 -1.49
CA ALA A 140 -2.57 -10.37 -1.30
C ALA A 140 -2.28 -10.76 0.15
N VAL A 141 -1.29 -10.11 0.77
CA VAL A 141 -0.96 -10.31 2.19
C VAL A 141 -2.11 -9.87 3.10
N ALA A 142 -2.71 -8.71 2.84
CA ALA A 142 -3.83 -8.18 3.61
C ALA A 142 -5.07 -9.10 3.53
N VAL A 143 -5.42 -9.57 2.33
CA VAL A 143 -6.55 -10.50 2.13
C VAL A 143 -6.26 -11.85 2.78
N GLY A 144 -5.08 -12.40 2.55
CA GLY A 144 -4.70 -13.71 3.09
C GLY A 144 -4.68 -13.74 4.61
N LEU A 145 -4.05 -12.74 5.24
CA LEU A 145 -3.98 -12.66 6.70
C LEU A 145 -5.28 -12.18 7.33
N GLY A 146 -6.02 -11.28 6.67
CA GLY A 146 -7.35 -10.89 7.12
C GLY A 146 -8.30 -12.08 7.14
N ALA A 147 -8.31 -12.89 6.08
CA ALA A 147 -9.08 -14.14 6.03
C ALA A 147 -8.64 -15.14 7.11
N ALA A 148 -7.33 -15.31 7.32
CA ALA A 148 -6.81 -16.18 8.37
C ALA A 148 -7.22 -15.69 9.78
N ALA A 149 -7.12 -14.40 10.04
CA ALA A 149 -7.50 -13.79 11.32
C ALA A 149 -9.00 -13.91 11.58
N VAL A 150 -9.85 -13.61 10.59
CA VAL A 150 -11.30 -13.81 10.68
C VAL A 150 -11.63 -15.27 10.93
N THR A 151 -11.00 -16.19 10.20
CA THR A 151 -11.25 -17.63 10.36
C THR A 151 -10.86 -18.10 11.76
N ALA A 152 -9.66 -17.76 12.23
CA ALA A 152 -9.19 -18.13 13.57
C ALA A 152 -10.09 -17.55 14.68
N THR A 153 -10.49 -16.29 14.55
CA THR A 153 -11.40 -15.60 15.49
C THR A 153 -12.78 -16.23 15.48
N THR A 154 -13.31 -16.59 14.30
CA THR A 154 -14.62 -17.24 14.16
C THR A 154 -14.64 -18.64 14.77
N LEU A 155 -13.55 -19.40 14.63
CA LEU A 155 -13.41 -20.73 15.24
C LEU A 155 -13.36 -20.66 16.78
N LEU A 156 -12.80 -19.59 17.34
CA LEU A 156 -12.77 -19.36 18.79
C LEU A 156 -14.12 -18.84 19.31
N LEU A 157 -14.66 -17.81 18.66
CA LEU A 157 -15.92 -17.18 19.03
C LEU A 157 -16.59 -16.58 17.77
N PRO A 158 -17.64 -17.24 17.22
CA PRO A 158 -18.27 -16.82 15.96
C PRO A 158 -18.74 -15.37 15.95
N ALA A 159 -19.24 -14.86 17.09
CA ALA A 159 -19.66 -13.47 17.23
C ALA A 159 -18.50 -12.48 17.06
N ALA A 160 -17.33 -12.74 17.65
CA ALA A 160 -16.15 -11.90 17.48
C ALA A 160 -15.61 -11.96 16.04
N GLY A 161 -15.67 -13.15 15.41
CA GLY A 161 -15.31 -13.32 14.00
C GLY A 161 -16.17 -12.47 13.07
N ALA A 162 -17.49 -12.42 13.30
CA ALA A 162 -18.41 -11.59 12.53
C ALA A 162 -18.13 -10.08 12.71
N VAL A 163 -17.86 -9.64 13.94
CA VAL A 163 -17.48 -8.24 14.24
C VAL A 163 -16.18 -7.87 13.52
N LEU A 164 -15.16 -8.72 13.58
CA LEU A 164 -13.88 -8.50 12.91
C LEU A 164 -14.05 -8.46 11.38
N ALA A 165 -14.82 -9.39 10.80
CA ALA A 165 -15.09 -9.43 9.37
C ALA A 165 -15.80 -8.16 8.88
N ALA A 166 -16.83 -7.70 9.61
CA ALA A 166 -17.53 -6.46 9.30
C ALA A 166 -16.60 -5.24 9.40
N GLY A 167 -15.78 -5.18 10.45
CA GLY A 167 -14.77 -4.14 10.62
C GLY A 167 -13.76 -4.07 9.49
N LEU A 168 -13.20 -5.23 9.11
CA LEU A 168 -12.26 -5.34 7.98
C LEU A 168 -12.92 -4.96 6.66
N ALA A 169 -14.20 -5.31 6.43
CA ALA A 169 -14.91 -4.91 5.22
C ALA A 169 -15.10 -3.38 5.15
N VAL A 170 -15.46 -2.75 6.27
CA VAL A 170 -15.55 -1.28 6.37
C VAL A 170 -14.18 -0.64 6.15
N ALA A 171 -13.12 -1.15 6.79
CA ALA A 171 -11.78 -0.61 6.69
C ALA A 171 -11.14 -0.80 5.30
N ALA A 172 -11.35 -1.95 4.66
CA ALA A 172 -10.73 -2.28 3.37
C ALA A 172 -11.51 -1.75 2.16
N VAL A 173 -12.84 -1.61 2.27
CA VAL A 173 -13.71 -1.22 1.15
C VAL A 173 -14.46 0.06 1.45
N GLY A 174 -15.12 0.15 2.60
CA GLY A 174 -15.96 1.29 2.96
C GLY A 174 -15.21 2.62 3.00
N ILE A 175 -14.08 2.65 3.73
CA ILE A 175 -13.27 3.87 3.90
C ILE A 175 -12.61 4.28 2.57
N PRO A 176 -11.89 3.42 1.84
CA PRO A 176 -11.31 3.80 0.55
C PRO A 176 -12.37 4.23 -0.47
N ALA A 177 -13.53 3.57 -0.53
CA ALA A 177 -14.62 3.98 -1.40
C ALA A 177 -15.13 5.39 -1.06
N LEU A 178 -15.31 5.69 0.23
CA LEU A 178 -15.71 7.02 0.69
C LEU A 178 -14.66 8.08 0.32
N VAL A 179 -13.38 7.80 0.58
CA VAL A 179 -12.28 8.72 0.23
C VAL A 179 -12.24 8.97 -1.27
N VAL A 180 -12.34 7.93 -2.10
CA VAL A 180 -12.36 8.07 -3.56
C VAL A 180 -13.57 8.86 -4.05
N LEU A 181 -14.76 8.61 -3.48
CA LEU A 181 -15.96 9.36 -3.84
C LEU A 181 -15.80 10.86 -3.53
N LEU A 182 -15.27 11.19 -2.35
CA LEU A 182 -15.06 12.57 -1.90
C LEU A 182 -13.91 13.28 -2.63
N ASP A 183 -12.84 12.56 -2.99
CA ASP A 183 -11.64 13.12 -3.62
C ASP A 183 -11.68 13.10 -5.17
N SER A 184 -12.58 12.33 -5.78
CA SER A 184 -12.61 12.10 -7.24
C SER A 184 -12.59 13.38 -8.09
N ALA A 185 -13.26 14.44 -7.64
CA ALA A 185 -13.28 15.73 -8.34
C ALA A 185 -11.98 16.53 -8.18
N ALA A 186 -11.31 16.44 -7.03
CA ALA A 186 -10.04 17.10 -6.76
C ALA A 186 -8.86 16.38 -7.46
N ALA A 187 -8.85 15.04 -7.39
CA ALA A 187 -7.87 14.21 -8.08
C ALA A 187 -7.85 14.47 -9.59
N ARG A 188 -9.03 14.64 -10.23
CA ARG A 188 -9.13 14.98 -11.65
C ARG A 188 -8.57 16.37 -12.00
N ARG A 189 -8.54 17.30 -11.04
CA ARG A 189 -8.05 18.68 -11.24
C ARG A 189 -6.56 18.82 -10.99
N ARG A 190 -5.91 17.88 -10.28
CA ARG A 190 -4.46 17.92 -9.98
C ARG A 190 -3.61 17.99 -11.23
N THR A 191 -3.75 17.02 -12.15
CA THR A 191 -2.91 16.96 -13.36
C THR A 191 -3.08 18.20 -14.24
N PRO A 192 -4.31 18.65 -14.59
CA PRO A 192 -4.50 19.88 -15.36
C PRO A 192 -3.96 21.14 -14.67
N SER A 193 -4.10 21.25 -13.34
CA SER A 193 -3.62 22.42 -12.59
C SER A 193 -2.09 22.46 -12.55
N ARG A 194 -1.44 21.30 -12.39
CA ARG A 194 0.03 21.17 -12.45
C ARG A 194 0.56 21.53 -13.83
N ILE A 195 -0.07 21.02 -14.90
CA ILE A 195 0.31 21.37 -16.28
C ILE A 195 0.17 22.87 -16.51
N ARG A 196 -0.92 23.49 -16.04
CA ARG A 196 -1.14 24.94 -16.16
C ARG A 196 -0.07 25.74 -15.41
N LEU A 197 0.25 25.37 -14.16
CA LEU A 197 1.30 26.03 -13.39
C LEU A 197 2.66 25.90 -14.09
N THR A 198 3.03 24.71 -14.56
CA THR A 198 4.28 24.50 -15.30
C THR A 198 4.33 25.36 -16.56
N LYS A 199 3.23 25.42 -17.32
CA LYS A 199 3.12 26.26 -18.51
C LYS A 199 3.32 27.74 -18.18
N ASP A 200 2.60 28.27 -17.18
CA ASP A 200 2.68 29.69 -16.82
C ASP A 200 4.08 30.07 -16.32
N VAL A 201 4.77 29.17 -15.60
CA VAL A 201 6.16 29.37 -15.17
C VAL A 201 7.10 29.40 -16.37
N VAL A 202 6.99 28.46 -17.30
CA VAL A 202 7.85 28.41 -18.50
C VAL A 202 7.63 29.64 -19.38
N GLU A 203 6.39 30.00 -19.68
CA GLU A 203 6.08 31.20 -20.48
C GLU A 203 6.60 32.49 -19.81
N THR A 204 6.55 32.58 -18.48
CA THR A 204 7.07 33.73 -17.74
C THR A 204 8.60 33.80 -17.80
N LEU A 205 9.30 32.66 -17.73
CA LEU A 205 10.75 32.60 -17.79
C LEU A 205 11.29 32.83 -19.21
N GLU A 206 10.67 32.21 -20.21
CA GLU A 206 11.05 32.36 -21.62
C GLU A 206 10.74 33.78 -22.12
N GLY A 207 9.63 34.38 -21.69
CA GLY A 207 9.21 35.74 -22.05
C GLY A 207 9.73 36.85 -21.12
N ALA A 208 10.66 36.55 -20.19
CA ALA A 208 11.03 37.49 -19.13
C ALA A 208 11.56 38.85 -19.65
N ALA A 209 12.37 38.83 -20.70
CA ALA A 209 12.92 40.05 -21.30
C ALA A 209 11.83 40.93 -21.94
N ASP A 210 10.88 40.31 -22.63
CA ASP A 210 9.75 41.00 -23.25
C ASP A 210 8.79 41.54 -22.18
N LEU A 211 8.47 40.73 -21.17
CA LEU A 211 7.63 41.13 -20.05
C LEU A 211 8.19 42.32 -19.28
N GLU A 212 9.52 42.39 -19.12
CA GLU A 212 10.18 43.54 -18.49
C GLU A 212 10.18 44.77 -19.41
N ALA A 213 10.45 44.59 -20.71
CA ALA A 213 10.42 45.68 -21.69
C ALA A 213 9.03 46.36 -21.80
N PHE A 214 7.94 45.59 -21.64
CA PHE A 214 6.57 46.10 -21.68
C PHE A 214 5.99 46.42 -20.28
N GLY A 215 6.74 46.25 -19.19
CA GLY A 215 6.27 46.49 -17.82
C GLY A 215 5.15 45.52 -17.34
N ALA A 216 5.02 44.36 -17.99
CA ALA A 216 3.98 43.36 -17.75
C ALA A 216 4.41 42.22 -16.81
N SER A 217 5.61 42.30 -16.22
CA SER A 217 6.17 41.30 -15.31
C SER A 217 5.30 41.04 -14.08
N SER A 218 4.71 42.08 -13.50
CA SER A 218 3.79 41.96 -12.36
C SER A 218 2.51 41.16 -12.69
N GLU A 219 1.96 41.35 -13.89
CA GLU A 219 0.78 40.62 -14.35
C GLU A 219 1.10 39.14 -14.63
N ALA A 220 2.25 38.86 -15.22
CA ALA A 220 2.72 37.49 -15.44
C ALA A 220 2.94 36.74 -14.12
N LEU A 221 3.57 37.37 -13.13
CA LEU A 221 3.74 36.81 -11.79
C LEU A 221 2.39 36.57 -11.11
N ALA A 222 1.42 37.49 -11.26
CA ALA A 222 0.07 37.31 -10.72
C ALA A 222 -0.64 36.08 -11.33
N ARG A 223 -0.44 35.79 -12.63
CA ARG A 223 -0.96 34.58 -13.27
C ARG A 223 -0.36 33.30 -12.67
N VAL A 224 0.96 33.27 -12.48
CA VAL A 224 1.65 32.13 -11.84
C VAL A 224 1.10 31.90 -10.42
N VAL A 225 0.94 32.95 -9.61
CA VAL A 225 0.38 32.85 -8.26
C VAL A 225 -1.07 32.34 -8.28
N ALA A 226 -1.88 32.79 -9.24
CA ALA A 226 -3.25 32.32 -9.39
C ALA A 226 -3.34 30.82 -9.76
N SER A 227 -2.44 30.35 -10.63
CA SER A 227 -2.33 28.94 -11.01
C SER A 227 -1.78 28.07 -9.87
N ASP A 228 -0.80 28.57 -9.10
CA ASP A 228 -0.30 27.88 -7.91
C ASP A 228 -1.42 27.71 -6.86
N GLU A 229 -2.19 28.76 -6.60
CA GLU A 229 -3.29 28.70 -5.65
C GLU A 229 -4.40 27.71 -6.09
N GLN A 230 -4.65 27.57 -7.41
CA GLN A 230 -5.54 26.52 -7.93
C GLN A 230 -5.00 25.12 -7.67
N MET A 231 -3.71 24.88 -7.90
CA MET A 231 -3.05 23.61 -7.59
C MET A 231 -3.09 23.31 -6.10
N ARG A 232 -2.75 24.29 -5.25
CA ARG A 232 -2.79 24.18 -3.78
C ARG A 232 -4.17 23.83 -3.25
N ARG A 233 -5.25 24.36 -3.84
CA ARG A 233 -6.62 23.99 -3.46
C ARG A 233 -6.92 22.53 -3.76
N ALA A 234 -6.53 22.04 -4.94
CA ALA A 234 -6.69 20.63 -5.30
C ALA A 234 -5.87 19.72 -4.37
N ASP A 235 -4.62 20.09 -4.08
CA ASP A 235 -3.75 19.37 -3.15
C ASP A 235 -4.30 19.34 -1.73
N ARG A 236 -4.83 20.47 -1.26
CA ARG A 236 -5.43 20.56 0.07
C ARG A 236 -6.67 19.67 0.20
N SER A 237 -7.55 19.64 -0.81
CA SER A 237 -8.70 18.73 -0.78
C SER A 237 -8.28 17.27 -0.71
N THR A 238 -7.28 16.87 -1.49
CA THR A 238 -6.78 15.49 -1.46
C THR A 238 -6.09 15.15 -0.14
N ALA A 239 -5.31 16.07 0.41
CA ALA A 239 -4.68 15.89 1.71
C ALA A 239 -5.71 15.77 2.85
N VAL A 240 -6.77 16.59 2.83
CA VAL A 240 -7.86 16.52 3.81
C VAL A 240 -8.63 15.21 3.67
N ALA A 241 -8.95 14.77 2.45
CA ALA A 241 -9.64 13.49 2.23
C ALA A 241 -8.79 12.30 2.69
N ALA A 242 -7.49 12.30 2.38
CA ALA A 242 -6.55 11.27 2.85
C ALA A 242 -6.44 11.25 4.37
N GLY A 243 -6.26 12.42 5.01
CA GLY A 243 -6.19 12.54 6.46
C GLY A 243 -7.48 12.13 7.17
N ALA A 244 -8.65 12.47 6.60
CA ALA A 244 -9.93 12.01 7.11
C ALA A 244 -10.09 10.49 6.99
N GLY A 245 -9.62 9.89 5.88
CA GLY A 245 -9.56 8.44 5.71
C GLY A 245 -8.69 7.76 6.77
N GLU A 246 -7.50 8.28 7.03
CA GLU A 246 -6.60 7.77 8.07
C GLU A 246 -7.20 7.90 9.48
N ALA A 247 -7.83 9.03 9.79
CA ALA A 247 -8.54 9.23 11.06
C ALA A 247 -9.71 8.25 11.23
N LEU A 248 -10.49 8.02 10.17
CA LEU A 248 -11.59 7.07 10.18
C LEU A 248 -11.08 5.62 10.34
N GLN A 249 -9.95 5.29 9.72
CA GLN A 249 -9.29 3.99 9.90
C GLN A 249 -8.89 3.76 11.36
N LEU A 250 -8.29 4.77 12.00
CA LEU A 250 -7.92 4.72 13.42
C LEU A 250 -9.15 4.55 14.32
N LEU A 251 -10.24 5.27 14.01
CA LEU A 251 -11.49 5.18 14.77
C LEU A 251 -12.12 3.79 14.62
N VAL A 252 -12.18 3.24 13.40
CA VAL A 252 -12.70 1.89 13.17
C VAL A 252 -11.87 0.85 13.92
N ASN A 253 -10.53 0.95 13.89
CA ASN A 253 -9.67 0.07 14.68
C ASN A 253 -9.96 0.16 16.18
N GLY A 254 -10.10 1.37 16.73
CA GLY A 254 -10.46 1.56 18.15
C GLY A 254 -11.82 0.97 18.51
N VAL A 255 -12.84 1.19 17.67
CA VAL A 255 -14.18 0.63 17.85
C VAL A 255 -14.15 -0.91 17.78
N LEU A 256 -13.36 -1.48 16.88
CA LEU A 256 -13.22 -2.94 16.75
C LEU A 256 -12.60 -3.56 18.00
N VAL A 257 -11.53 -2.97 18.53
CA VAL A 257 -10.89 -3.41 19.77
C VAL A 257 -11.90 -3.42 20.91
N VAL A 258 -12.68 -2.34 21.08
CA VAL A 258 -13.71 -2.25 22.13
C VAL A 258 -14.84 -3.26 21.89
N ALA A 259 -15.32 -3.40 20.66
CA ALA A 259 -16.41 -4.31 20.32
C ALA A 259 -16.02 -5.78 20.56
N VAL A 260 -14.84 -6.20 20.11
CA VAL A 260 -14.31 -7.55 20.34
C VAL A 260 -14.09 -7.80 21.83
N LEU A 261 -13.59 -6.80 22.58
CA LEU A 261 -13.42 -6.90 24.02
C LEU A 261 -14.76 -7.10 24.75
N LEU A 262 -15.79 -6.32 24.42
CA LEU A 262 -17.12 -6.45 25.03
C LEU A 262 -17.75 -7.82 24.75
N VAL A 263 -17.64 -8.30 23.51
CA VAL A 263 -18.10 -9.65 23.12
C VAL A 263 -17.30 -10.72 23.86
N GLY A 264 -15.98 -10.54 24.00
CA GLY A 264 -15.12 -11.43 24.77
C GLY A 264 -15.46 -11.49 26.25
N ILE A 265 -15.73 -10.33 26.89
CA ILE A 265 -16.14 -10.26 28.31
C ILE A 265 -17.46 -11.01 28.52
N ALA A 266 -18.44 -10.81 27.64
CA ALA A 266 -19.71 -11.52 27.73
C ALA A 266 -19.53 -13.04 27.59
N ALA A 267 -18.65 -13.49 26.70
CA ALA A 267 -18.33 -14.90 26.49
C ALA A 267 -17.58 -15.53 27.68
N VAL A 268 -16.70 -14.77 28.35
CA VAL A 268 -16.06 -15.22 29.61
C VAL A 268 -17.10 -15.34 30.72
N ALA A 269 -18.01 -14.38 30.85
CA ALA A 269 -19.09 -14.42 31.84
C ALA A 269 -20.04 -15.62 31.61
N ALA A 270 -20.24 -16.01 30.35
CA ALA A 270 -21.00 -17.20 29.96
C ALA A 270 -20.21 -18.51 30.13
N GLY A 271 -18.92 -18.46 30.50
CA GLY A 271 -18.07 -19.63 30.70
C GLY A 271 -17.63 -20.32 29.40
N SER A 272 -17.83 -19.71 28.22
CA SER A 272 -17.51 -20.34 26.94
C SER A 272 -16.02 -20.23 26.56
N ILE A 273 -15.31 -19.23 27.10
CA ILE A 273 -13.88 -19.00 26.84
C ILE A 273 -13.14 -18.55 28.11
N ASN A 274 -11.83 -18.83 28.16
CA ASN A 274 -10.95 -18.36 29.23
C ASN A 274 -10.59 -16.87 29.00
N GLY A 275 -10.44 -16.08 30.08
CA GLY A 275 -10.03 -14.68 30.01
C GLY A 275 -8.70 -14.44 29.29
N VAL A 276 -7.77 -15.41 29.33
CA VAL A 276 -6.51 -15.33 28.55
C VAL A 276 -6.79 -15.37 27.04
N ALA A 277 -7.80 -16.11 26.59
CA ALA A 277 -8.16 -16.17 25.17
C ALA A 277 -8.75 -14.83 24.67
N VAL A 278 -9.42 -14.08 25.54
CA VAL A 278 -9.91 -12.73 25.21
C VAL A 278 -8.74 -11.78 24.95
N ALA A 279 -7.67 -11.85 25.75
CA ALA A 279 -6.48 -11.02 25.53
C ALA A 279 -5.83 -11.29 24.16
N VAL A 280 -5.88 -12.53 23.69
CA VAL A 280 -5.37 -12.92 22.36
C VAL A 280 -6.31 -12.48 21.24
N LEU A 281 -7.63 -12.55 21.45
CA LEU A 281 -8.63 -12.15 20.45
C LEU A 281 -8.67 -10.65 20.18
N VAL A 282 -8.36 -9.83 21.19
CA VAL A 282 -8.43 -8.36 21.11
C VAL A 282 -7.20 -7.74 20.45
N LEU A 283 -6.06 -8.44 20.44
CA LEU A 283 -4.77 -7.96 19.95
C LEU A 283 -4.58 -8.21 18.44
#